data_AF-A0A220S4X5-F1
#
_entry.id   AF-A0A220S4X5-F1
#
_cell.length_a   1.000
_cell.length_b   1.000
_cell.length_c   1.000
_cell.angle_alpha   90.00
_cell.angle_beta   90.00
_cell.angle_gamma   90.00
#
_symmetry.space_group_name_H-M   'P 1'
#
loop_
_entity.id
_entity.type
_entity.pdbx_description
1 polymer ?
#
loop_
_entity_poly.entity_id
_entity_poly.type
_entity_poly.pdbx_seq_one_letter_code
_entity_poly.pdbx_strand_id
1 'polypeptide(L)' 'MQHIPDTQTIPTGSIRTFGQYGIPYIVGTPAEQLPDGDWLVNIELPESGEKTTYRLSKIVCDPKAN' A
#
# COMPACT_ATOMS: atom_id res chain seq x y z
N MET A 1 -6.23 -16.94 -16.49
CA MET A 1 -6.65 -15.53 -16.55
C MET A 1 -5.98 -14.84 -15.38
N GLN A 2 -5.04 -13.91 -15.63
CA GLN A 2 -4.37 -13.20 -14.54
C GLN A 2 -5.30 -12.08 -14.10
N HIS A 3 -5.86 -12.17 -12.89
CA HIS A 3 -6.71 -11.12 -12.33
C HIS A 3 -5.77 -10.03 -11.80
N ILE A 4 -5.43 -9.09 -12.68
CA ILE A 4 -4.85 -7.83 -12.28
C ILE A 4 -6.00 -7.08 -11.57
N PRO A 5 -5.91 -6.76 -10.28
CA PRO A 5 -6.89 -5.94 -9.62
C PRO A 5 -6.89 -4.64 -10.40
N ASP A 6 -8.07 -4.17 -10.79
CA ASP A 6 -8.22 -2.87 -11.39
C ASP A 6 -7.41 -1.88 -10.55
N THR A 7 -6.50 -1.13 -11.19
CA THR A 7 -5.67 -0.12 -10.54
C THR A 7 -6.48 0.88 -9.72
N GLN A 8 -7.81 0.90 -9.92
CA GLN A 8 -8.82 1.58 -9.14
C GLN A 8 -8.93 1.15 -7.66
N THR A 9 -8.47 -0.05 -7.26
CA THR A 9 -8.51 -0.49 -5.85
C THR A 9 -7.28 -0.08 -5.05
N ILE A 10 -6.17 0.27 -5.71
CA ILE A 10 -4.93 0.67 -5.04
C ILE A 10 -4.99 2.18 -4.85
N PRO A 11 -5.03 2.68 -3.59
CA PRO A 11 -5.18 4.10 -3.30
C PRO A 11 -3.85 4.85 -3.51
N THR A 12 -3.28 4.75 -4.72
CA THR A 12 -2.01 5.36 -5.10
C THR A 12 -2.04 6.87 -4.85
N GLY A 13 -0.98 7.41 -4.27
CA GLY A 13 -0.85 8.80 -3.85
C GLY A 13 -1.53 9.14 -2.51
N SER A 14 -2.28 8.20 -1.90
CA SER A 14 -2.87 8.41 -0.58
C SER A 14 -1.82 8.24 0.52
N ILE A 15 -1.93 9.04 1.57
CA ILE A 15 -1.15 8.87 2.79
C ILE A 15 -1.99 8.07 3.79
N ARG A 16 -1.43 6.97 4.28
CA ARG A 16 -2.04 6.10 5.30
C ARG A 16 -1.09 5.90 6.45
N THR A 17 -1.59 5.37 7.55
CA THR A 17 -0.80 5.12 8.77
C THR A 17 -0.80 3.63 9.07
N PHE A 18 0.36 3.07 9.45
CA PHE A 18 0.42 1.64 9.83
C PHE A 18 -0.39 1.40 11.10
N GLY A 19 -1.60 0.85 10.95
CA GLY A 19 -2.58 0.79 12.02
C GLY A 19 -2.90 2.17 12.60
N GLN A 20 -3.44 2.18 13.81
CA GLN A 20 -3.91 3.41 14.47
C GLN A 20 -2.78 4.30 15.01
N TYR A 21 -1.60 3.73 15.28
CA TYR A 21 -0.51 4.40 16.01
C TYR A 21 0.86 4.30 15.33
N GLY A 22 0.93 3.72 14.13
CA GLY A 22 2.18 3.59 13.41
C GLY A 22 2.59 4.88 12.71
N ILE A 23 3.63 4.76 11.89
CA ILE A 23 4.12 5.88 11.08
C ILE A 23 3.27 6.06 9.82
N PRO A 24 3.18 7.29 9.29
CA PRO A 24 2.55 7.52 8.01
C PRO A 24 3.42 6.97 6.87
N TYR A 25 2.77 6.59 5.77
CA TYR A 25 3.41 6.16 4.53
C TYR A 25 2.56 6.59 3.33
N ILE A 26 3.23 6.83 2.21
CA ILE A 26 2.62 7.18 0.93
C ILE A 26 2.43 5.91 0.14
N VAL A 27 1.21 5.65 -0.32
CA VAL A 27 0.89 4.52 -1.18
C VAL A 27 1.38 4.83 -2.60
N GLY A 28 2.25 3.99 -3.15
CA GLY A 28 2.76 4.06 -4.51
C GLY A 28 2.05 3.08 -5.46
N THR A 29 2.75 2.70 -6.52
CA THR A 29 2.23 1.79 -7.55
C THR A 29 2.31 0.32 -7.13
N PRO A 30 1.45 -0.57 -7.68
CA PRO A 30 1.59 -2.01 -7.50
C PRO A 30 2.99 -2.50 -7.90
N ALA A 31 3.55 -3.39 -7.08
CA ALA A 31 4.85 -4.00 -7.29
C ALA A 31 4.72 -5.43 -7.85
N GLU A 32 4.02 -6.31 -7.14
CA GLU A 32 3.94 -7.74 -7.47
C GLU A 32 2.64 -8.35 -6.95
N GLN A 33 2.08 -9.31 -7.70
CA GLN A 33 0.99 -10.16 -7.23
C GLN A 33 1.54 -11.39 -6.50
N LEU A 34 1.04 -11.62 -5.29
CA LEU A 34 1.42 -12.78 -4.50
C LEU A 34 0.63 -14.03 -4.90
N PRO A 35 1.16 -15.25 -4.67
CA PRO A 35 0.48 -16.50 -5.00
C PRO A 35 -0.86 -16.72 -4.26
N ASP A 36 -1.08 -16.03 -3.14
CA ASP A 36 -2.32 -16.04 -2.36
C ASP A 36 -3.41 -15.11 -2.93
N GLY A 37 -3.10 -14.37 -4.00
CA GLY A 37 -4.01 -13.40 -4.63
C GLY A 37 -3.93 -11.99 -4.05
N ASP A 38 -3.10 -11.77 -3.02
CA ASP A 38 -2.82 -10.44 -2.46
C ASP A 38 -1.82 -9.68 -3.34
N TRP A 39 -1.68 -8.37 -3.12
CA TRP A 39 -0.77 -7.53 -3.88
C TRP A 39 0.25 -6.86 -2.99
N LEU A 40 1.50 -6.89 -3.41
CA LEU A 40 2.53 -5.99 -2.90
C LEU A 40 2.42 -4.66 -3.63
N VAL A 41 2.35 -3.58 -2.87
CA VAL A 41 2.30 -2.21 -3.35
C VAL A 41 3.54 -1.50 -2.84
N ASN A 42 4.20 -0.75 -3.72
CA ASN A 42 5.31 0.11 -3.31
C ASN A 42 4.77 1.17 -2.36
N ILE A 43 5.45 1.40 -1.25
CA ILE A 43 5.15 2.47 -0.31
C ILE A 43 6.42 3.27 -0.02
N GLU A 44 6.24 4.53 0.34
CA GLU A 44 7.34 5.41 0.74
C GLU A 44 7.08 5.97 2.14
N LEU A 45 8.07 5.90 3.01
CA LEU A 45 8.03 6.54 4.33
C LEU A 45 8.47 8.00 4.16
N PRO A 46 7.56 8.99 4.30
CA PRO A 46 7.88 10.39 4.02
C PRO A 46 8.94 10.97 4.98
N GLU A 47 9.04 10.42 6.20
CA GLU A 47 10.02 10.90 7.19
C GLU A 47 11.46 10.49 6.87
N SER A 48 11.67 9.30 6.30
CA SER A 48 13.01 8.76 6.01
C SER A 48 13.34 8.74 4.51
N GLY A 49 12.35 8.87 3.63
CA GLY A 49 12.48 8.62 2.20
C GLY A 49 12.66 7.14 1.85
N GLU A 50 12.49 6.24 2.81
CA GLU A 50 12.64 4.79 2.59
C GLU A 50 11.51 4.27 1.72
N LYS A 51 11.88 3.45 0.72
CA LYS A 51 10.95 2.79 -0.18
C LYS A 51 10.93 1.30 0.11
N THR A 52 9.74 0.78 0.37
CA THR A 52 9.53 -0.64 0.65
C THR A 52 8.22 -1.11 0.02
N THR A 53 7.87 -2.38 0.17
CA THR A 53 6.60 -2.93 -0.31
C THR A 53 5.70 -3.34 0.84
N TYR A 54 4.39 -3.17 0.67
CA TYR A 54 3.41 -3.53 1.68
C TYR A 54 2.16 -4.15 1.06
N ARG A 55 1.49 -5.02 1.81
CA ARG A 55 0.33 -5.77 1.32
C ARG A 55 -0.87 -4.86 1.13
N LEU A 56 -1.49 -4.91 -0.03
CA LEU A 56 -2.70 -4.16 -0.39
C LEU A 56 -3.82 -4.45 0.62
N SER A 57 -4.01 -5.72 0.99
CA SER A 57 -4.99 -6.12 2.01
C SER A 57 -4.82 -5.40 3.35
N LYS A 58 -3.60 -5.03 3.73
CA LYS A 58 -3.31 -4.22 4.92
C LYS A 58 -3.58 -2.75 4.67
N ILE A 59 -3.03 -2.22 3.56
CA ILE A 59 -3.20 -0.81 3.16
C ILE A 59 -4.66 -0.39 3.14
N VAL A 60 -5.58 -1.23 2.63
CA VAL A 60 -7.01 -0.87 2.59
C VAL A 60 -7.65 -0.80 3.97
N CYS A 61 -7.16 -1.58 4.93
CA CYS A 61 -7.61 -1.60 6.33
C CYS A 61 -7.00 -0.46 7.17
N ASP A 62 -5.81 -0.01 6.80
CA ASP A 62 -5.10 1.04 7.51
C ASP A 62 -5.82 2.39 7.43
N PRO A 63 -5.92 3.16 8.53
CA PRO A 63 -6.58 4.46 8.51
C PRO A 63 -5.83 5.43 7.59
N LYS A 64 -6.57 6.40 7.05
CA LYS A 64 -5.94 7.55 6.38
C LYS A 64 -5.17 8.34 7.42
N ALA A 65 -3.98 8.81 7.04
CA ALA A 65 -3.26 9.77 7.88
C ALA A 65 -4.04 11.08 7.91
N ASN A 66 -4.18 11.68 9.09
CA ASN A 66 -4.81 12.99 9.29
C ASN A 66 -3.85 14.13 8.96
#